data_AF-A0A1H9T154-F1
#
_entry.id   AF-A0A1H9T154-F1
#
_cell.length_a   1.000
_cell.length_b   1.000
_cell.length_c   1.000
_cell.angle_alpha   90.00
_cell.angle_beta   90.00
_cell.angle_gamma   90.00
#
_symmetry.space_group_name_H-M   'P 1'
#
loop_
_entity.id
_entity.type
_entity.pdbx_description
1 polymer ?
#
loop_
_entity_poly.entity_id
_entity_poly.type
_entity_poly.pdbx_seq_one_letter_code
_entity_poly.pdbx_strand_id
1 'polypeptide(L)' 'MSYANPDPDPDTTTGLEAGGEVPPGETPPAEGSTSESGPFEKHNPATGWSVVPVVLITLVVVAVLLFFVGYLIELQ' A
#
# COMPACT_ATOMS: atom_id res chain seq x y z
N MET A 1 0.90 24.58 6.38
CA MET A 1 1.38 23.39 5.65
C MET A 1 2.47 23.88 4.72
N SER A 2 3.73 23.48 4.92
CA SER A 2 4.82 23.87 4.03
C SER A 2 4.86 22.86 2.88
N TYR A 3 4.80 23.34 1.64
CA TYR A 3 4.87 22.49 0.45
C TYR A 3 6.34 22.38 0.06
N ALA A 4 6.88 21.17 0.04
CA ALA A 4 8.21 20.94 -0.53
C ALA A 4 8.07 20.95 -2.06
N ASN A 5 8.92 21.71 -2.74
CA ASN A 5 8.97 21.68 -4.20
C ASN A 5 9.48 20.29 -4.63
N PRO A 6 8.75 19.53 -5.47
CA PRO A 6 9.19 18.22 -5.91
C PRO A 6 10.27 18.29 -6.98
N ASP A 7 10.51 19.47 -7.56
CA ASP A 7 11.51 19.62 -8.61
C ASP A 7 12.93 19.52 -8.02
N PRO A 8 13.85 18.86 -8.74
CA PRO A 8 15.26 18.83 -8.37
C PRO A 8 15.81 20.25 -8.25
N ASP A 9 16.59 20.49 -7.18
CA ASP A 9 17.23 21.78 -6.94
C ASP A 9 18.38 21.99 -7.94
N PRO A 10 18.36 23.04 -8.78
CA PRO A 10 19.43 23.31 -9.74
C PRO A 10 20.80 23.54 -9.09
N ASP A 11 20.85 24.00 -7.82
CA ASP A 11 22.11 24.20 -7.11
C ASP A 11 22.79 22.87 -6.74
N THR A 12 22.05 21.76 -6.76
CA THR A 12 22.54 20.43 -6.37
C THR A 12 22.39 19.37 -7.48
N THR A 13 21.76 19.72 -8.59
CA THR A 13 21.49 18.82 -9.71
C THR A 13 22.36 19.17 -10.90
N THR A 14 23.31 18.29 -11.22
CA THR A 14 24.27 18.52 -12.32
C THR A 14 23.55 18.57 -13.67
N GLY A 15 23.84 19.60 -14.46
CA GLY A 15 23.28 19.79 -15.81
C GLY A 15 21.88 20.40 -15.86
N LEU A 16 21.29 20.72 -14.70
CA LEU A 16 19.99 21.39 -14.59
C LEU A 16 20.20 22.90 -14.54
N GLU A 17 19.72 23.61 -15.56
CA GLU A 17 19.72 25.07 -15.58
C GLU A 17 18.62 25.62 -14.65
N ALA A 18 18.76 26.86 -14.19
CA ALA A 18 17.78 27.49 -13.28
C ALA A 18 16.34 27.56 -13.85
N GLY A 19 16.18 27.41 -15.17
CA GLY A 19 14.89 27.31 -15.85
C GLY A 19 14.24 25.92 -15.83
N GLY A 20 14.90 24.92 -15.22
CA GLY A 20 14.45 23.52 -15.23
C GLY A 20 14.83 22.76 -16.51
N GLU A 21 15.62 23.38 -17.38
CA GLU A 21 16.04 22.80 -18.66
C GLU A 21 17.37 22.06 -18.52
N VAL A 22 17.59 21.04 -19.36
CA VAL A 22 18.88 20.38 -19.52
C VAL A 22 19.36 20.51 -20.97
N PRO A 23 20.68 20.55 -21.23
CA PRO A 23 21.21 20.59 -22.58
C PRO A 23 20.72 19.41 -23.45
N PRO A 24 20.48 19.63 -24.76
CA PRO A 24 20.11 18.55 -25.67
C PRO A 24 21.17 17.44 -25.72
N GLY A 25 20.76 16.19 -25.47
CA GLY A 25 21.65 15.01 -25.48
C GLY A 25 22.06 14.53 -24.09
N GLU A 26 21.86 15.33 -23.04
CA GLU A 26 21.93 14.88 -21.65
C GLU A 26 20.64 14.17 -21.25
N THR A 27 20.71 13.23 -20.32
CA THR A 27 19.50 12.60 -19.75
C THR A 27 18.92 13.57 -18.71
N PRO A 28 17.65 14.01 -18.83
CA PRO A 28 17.02 14.84 -17.81
C PRO A 28 17.12 14.23 -16.41
N PRO A 29 17.23 15.03 -15.34
CA PRO A 29 17.21 14.51 -13.99
C PRO A 29 15.92 13.71 -13.77
N ALA A 30 16.01 12.66 -12.96
CA ALA A 30 14.83 11.89 -12.58
C ALA A 30 13.82 12.85 -11.94
N GLU A 31 12.73 13.15 -12.64
CA GLU A 31 11.56 13.78 -12.04
C GLU A 31 11.19 12.93 -10.83
N GLY A 32 11.00 13.56 -9.66
CA GLY A 32 10.68 12.89 -8.42
C GLY A 32 9.33 12.18 -8.48
N SER A 33 9.24 11.09 -9.24
CA SER A 33 8.08 10.22 -9.28
C SER A 33 8.09 9.38 -8.01
N THR A 34 7.34 9.90 -7.03
CA THR A 34 6.60 9.13 -6.03
C THR A 34 7.38 7.99 -5.36
N SER A 35 8.47 8.30 -4.65
CA SER A 35 8.97 7.39 -3.59
C SER A 35 8.11 7.46 -2.32
N GLU A 36 7.34 8.54 -2.15
CA GLU A 36 6.55 8.85 -0.96
C GLU A 36 5.10 9.23 -1.31
N SER A 37 4.48 8.50 -2.26
CA SER A 37 3.05 8.64 -2.57
C SER A 37 2.14 7.76 -1.71
N GLY A 38 2.71 6.92 -0.86
CA GLY A 38 1.97 6.19 0.16
C GLY A 38 1.70 7.11 1.36
N PRO A 39 0.51 7.05 1.99
CA PRO A 39 0.31 7.67 3.29
C PRO A 39 1.42 7.26 4.25
N PHE A 40 1.97 8.20 5.05
CA PHE A 40 2.85 7.86 6.15
C PHE A 40 2.09 6.94 7.12
N GLU A 41 2.34 5.65 7.03
CA GLU A 41 1.65 4.61 7.81
C GLU A 41 2.20 4.58 9.25
N LYS A 42 1.97 5.67 10.00
CA LYS A 42 2.25 5.74 11.45
C LYS A 42 1.18 5.05 12.30
N HIS A 43 0.02 4.75 11.71
CA HIS A 43 -1.17 4.26 12.41
C HIS A 43 -1.64 2.91 11.85
N ASN A 44 -0.75 1.93 11.78
CA ASN A 44 -1.10 0.52 11.64
C ASN A 44 -0.99 -0.17 13.01
N PRO A 45 -1.98 -0.02 13.92
CA PRO A 45 -1.95 -0.72 15.19
C PRO A 45 -1.97 -2.23 14.92
N ALA A 46 -0.89 -2.92 15.32
CA ALA A 46 -0.70 -4.35 15.05
C ALA A 46 -1.73 -5.28 15.73
N THR A 47 -2.62 -4.74 16.57
CA THR A 47 -3.31 -5.55 17.57
C THR A 47 -4.82 -5.34 17.54
N GLY A 48 -5.53 -6.43 17.23
CA GLY A 48 -6.83 -6.73 17.83
C GLY A 48 -7.96 -7.00 16.85
N TRP A 49 -8.06 -6.23 15.76
CA TRP A 49 -9.27 -6.29 14.93
C TRP A 49 -9.31 -7.47 13.96
N SER A 50 -8.17 -8.07 13.60
CA SER A 50 -8.14 -9.23 12.70
C SER A 50 -8.63 -10.54 13.34
N VAL A 51 -8.58 -10.66 14.67
CA VAL A 51 -8.95 -11.91 15.36
C VAL A 51 -10.46 -12.13 15.34
N VAL A 52 -11.24 -11.06 15.56
CA VAL A 52 -12.71 -11.13 15.62
C VAL A 52 -13.35 -11.71 14.34
N PRO A 53 -13.09 -11.17 13.12
CA PRO A 53 -13.67 -11.71 11.90
C PRO A 53 -13.18 -13.13 11.61
N VAL A 54 -11.90 -13.45 11.90
CA VAL A 54 -11.37 -14.81 11.71
C VAL A 54 -12.10 -15.84 12.57
N VAL A 55 -12.35 -15.51 13.85
CA VAL A 55 -13.10 -16.40 14.76
C VAL A 55 -14.54 -16.57 14.28
N LEU A 56 -15.21 -15.48 13.86
CA LEU A 56 -16.58 -15.55 13.35
C LEU A 56 -16.68 -16.43 12.09
N ILE A 57 -15.78 -16.24 11.12
CA ILE A 57 -15.73 -17.07 9.91
C ILE A 57 -15.49 -18.54 10.28
N THR A 58 -14.57 -18.81 11.20
CA THR A 58 -14.26 -20.17 11.66
C THR A 58 -15.49 -20.86 12.25
N LEU A 59 -16.28 -20.16 13.08
CA LEU A 59 -17.51 -20.69 13.65
C LEU A 59 -18.55 -21.04 12.58
N VAL A 60 -18.73 -20.17 11.58
CA VAL A 60 -19.66 -20.41 10.47
C VAL A 60 -19.23 -21.63 9.66
N VAL A 61 -17.94 -21.76 9.34
CA VAL A 61 -17.40 -22.91 8.61
C VAL A 61 -17.65 -24.20 9.38
N VAL A 62 -17.37 -24.24 10.70
CA VAL A 62 -17.63 -25.42 11.53
C VAL A 62 -19.13 -25.77 11.55
N ALA A 63 -20.01 -24.78 11.68
CA ALA A 63 -21.46 -25.02 11.67
C ALA A 63 -21.94 -25.62 10.35
N VAL A 64 -21.46 -25.11 9.21
CA VAL A 64 -21.78 -25.64 7.88
C VAL A 64 -21.25 -27.06 7.69
N LEU A 65 -20.03 -27.36 8.15
CA LEU A 65 -19.48 -28.71 8.08
C LEU A 65 -20.29 -29.71 8.91
N LEU A 66 -20.69 -29.34 10.13
CA LEU A 66 -21.53 -30.18 10.98
C LEU A 66 -22.90 -30.44 10.35
N PHE A 67 -23.50 -29.44 9.70
CA PHE A 67 -24.74 -29.60 8.95
C PHE A 67 -24.60 -30.66 7.84
N PHE A 68 -23.56 -30.57 7.02
CA PHE A 68 -23.33 -31.55 5.95
C PHE A 68 -23.04 -32.95 6.50
N VAL A 69 -22.26 -33.07 7.58
CA VAL A 69 -22.02 -34.37 8.23
C VAL A 69 -23.33 -34.99 8.70
N GLY A 70 -24.20 -34.21 9.36
CA GLY A 70 -25.52 -34.67 9.77
C GLY A 70 -26.39 -35.09 8.57
N TYR A 71 -26.43 -34.27 7.52
CA TYR A 71 -27.18 -34.57 6.29
C TYR A 71 -26.70 -35.86 5.61
N LEU A 72 -25.40 -36.09 5.53
CA LEU A 72 -24.84 -37.32 4.94
C LEU A 72 -25.15 -38.56 5.77
N ILE A 73 -25.18 -38.44 7.10
CA ILE A 73 -25.58 -39.54 7.99
C ILE A 73 -27.07 -39.88 7.79
N GLU A 74 -27.93 -38.89 7.62
CA GLU A 74 -29.37 -39.10 7.37
C GLU A 74 -29.66 -39.68 5.98
N LEU A 75 -28.82 -39.38 4.99
CA LEU A 75 -28.99 -39.82 3.60
C LEU A 75 -28.61 -41.30 3.36
N GLN A 76 -27.89 -41.95 4.28
CA GLN A 76 -27.43 -43.33 4.16
C GLN A 76 -28.49 -44.34 4.61
#